data_AF-A0A1V9K088-F1
#
_entry.id   AF-A0A1V9K088-F1
#
_cell.length_a   1.000
_cell.length_b   1.000
_cell.length_c   1.000
_cell.angle_alpha   90.00
_cell.angle_beta   90.00
_cell.angle_gamma   90.00
#
_symmetry.space_group_name_H-M   'P 1'
#
loop_
_entity.id
_entity.type
_entity.pdbx_description
1 polymer ?
#
loop_
_entity_poly.entity_id
_entity_poly.type
_entity_poly.pdbx_seq_one_letter_code
_entity_poly.pdbx_strand_id
1 'polypeptide(L)'
;MDEAVRDHLNRIFYEDLGLCGCGNPDEAYVLVRDLLSLAPYYENEGWRLAETLTGGGAAHHIIMSVIDVAELTEHGSSVNGAWLTPKGAWCLQAMRTVSFEEMSEGGLPHEGRDCTDACWALPTEEAAA
;
A
#
# COMPACT_ATOMS: atom_id res chain seq x y z
N MET A 1 5.46 17.77 -10.58
CA MET A 1 5.60 16.63 -9.66
C MET A 1 6.20 15.52 -10.50
N ASP A 2 7.53 15.51 -10.63
CA ASP A 2 8.20 14.64 -11.59
C ASP A 2 9.29 13.81 -10.91
N GLU A 3 8.83 13.15 -9.85
CA GLU A 3 9.38 11.86 -9.49
C GLU A 3 8.30 10.83 -9.81
N ALA A 4 8.67 9.76 -10.50
CA ALA A 4 7.68 8.87 -11.07
C ALA A 4 6.93 8.13 -9.96
N VAL A 5 5.61 8.36 -9.89
CA VAL A 5 4.68 7.61 -9.01
C VAL A 5 4.90 6.10 -9.13
N ARG A 6 5.23 5.65 -10.34
CA ARG A 6 5.58 4.24 -10.66
C ARG A 6 6.79 3.74 -9.87
N ASP A 7 7.85 4.52 -9.76
CA ASP A 7 9.09 4.09 -9.08
C ASP A 7 8.87 3.94 -7.58
N HIS A 8 8.13 4.88 -6.97
CA HIS A 8 7.75 4.78 -5.56
C HIS A 8 6.84 3.57 -5.28
N LEU A 9 5.87 3.29 -6.16
CA LEU A 9 5.07 2.08 -6.03
C LEU A 9 5.93 0.82 -6.18
N ASN A 10 6.89 0.81 -7.11
CA ASN A 10 7.82 -0.30 -7.33
C ASN A 10 8.64 -0.61 -6.06
N ARG A 11 9.22 0.44 -5.44
CA ARG A 11 9.89 0.37 -4.13
C ARG A 11 8.98 -0.23 -3.05
N ILE A 12 7.77 0.32 -2.87
CA ILE A 12 6.84 -0.16 -1.85
C ILE A 12 6.54 -1.64 -2.04
N PHE A 13 6.32 -2.08 -3.28
CA PHE A 13 5.95 -3.46 -3.57
C PHE A 13 7.10 -4.45 -3.37
N TYR A 14 8.27 -4.13 -3.91
CA TYR A 14 9.36 -5.10 -3.97
C TYR A 14 10.35 -5.01 -2.81
N GLU A 15 10.49 -3.83 -2.20
CA GLU A 15 11.37 -3.65 -1.04
C GLU A 15 10.59 -3.64 0.27
N ASP A 16 9.60 -2.75 0.41
CA ASP A 16 8.96 -2.54 1.72
C ASP A 16 8.00 -3.70 2.09
N LEU A 17 7.21 -4.17 1.12
CA LEU A 17 6.36 -5.36 1.26
C LEU A 17 7.15 -6.67 1.03
N GLY A 18 8.37 -6.59 0.50
CA GLY A 18 9.25 -7.74 0.25
C GLY A 18 8.72 -8.74 -0.78
N LEU A 19 7.84 -8.31 -1.70
CA LEU A 19 7.33 -9.18 -2.76
C LEU A 19 8.43 -9.38 -3.81
N CYS A 20 8.62 -10.58 -4.34
CA CYS A 20 9.71 -10.85 -5.28
C CYS A 20 9.33 -10.65 -6.76
N GLY A 21 8.07 -10.33 -7.05
CA GLY A 21 7.55 -10.17 -8.42
C GLY A 21 7.25 -11.48 -9.16
N CYS A 22 7.57 -12.64 -8.59
CA CYS A 22 7.25 -13.95 -9.18
C CYS A 22 5.83 -14.42 -8.80
N GLY A 23 5.31 -15.39 -9.57
CA GLY A 23 3.98 -15.96 -9.32
C GLY A 23 2.88 -15.12 -9.96
N ASN A 24 2.02 -14.51 -9.13
CA ASN A 24 0.89 -13.70 -9.59
C ASN A 24 0.94 -12.27 -8.98
N PRO A 25 1.91 -11.44 -9.41
CA PRO A 25 2.17 -10.14 -8.79
C PRO A 25 1.07 -9.10 -9.02
N ASP A 26 0.28 -9.23 -10.09
CA ASP A 26 -0.87 -8.38 -10.39
C ASP A 26 -2.04 -8.62 -9.42
N GLU A 27 -2.33 -9.87 -9.07
CA GLU A 27 -3.30 -10.21 -8.02
C GLU A 27 -2.84 -9.76 -6.64
N ALA A 28 -1.53 -9.85 -6.35
CA ALA A 28 -0.97 -9.30 -5.12
C ALA A 28 -1.14 -7.77 -5.05
N TYR A 29 -0.91 -7.08 -6.18
CA TYR A 29 -1.17 -5.65 -6.31
C TYR A 29 -2.63 -5.29 -6.04
N VAL A 30 -3.56 -6.03 -6.62
CA VAL A 30 -5.00 -5.85 -6.38
C VAL A 30 -5.35 -6.11 -4.90
N LEU A 31 -4.84 -7.18 -4.29
CA LEU A 31 -5.10 -7.49 -2.89
C LEU A 31 -4.62 -6.37 -1.97
N VAL A 32 -3.40 -5.86 -2.15
CA VAL A 32 -2.87 -4.75 -1.34
C VAL A 32 -3.75 -3.51 -1.49
N ARG A 33 -4.12 -3.12 -2.72
CA ARG A 33 -5.02 -1.98 -2.95
C ARG A 33 -6.34 -2.14 -2.20
N ASP A 34 -6.94 -3.31 -2.34
CA ASP A 34 -8.27 -3.59 -1.78
C ASP A 34 -8.20 -3.59 -0.24
N LEU A 35 -7.14 -4.16 0.34
CA LEU A 35 -6.89 -4.08 1.78
C LEU A 35 -6.65 -2.65 2.24
N LEU A 36 -5.88 -1.81 1.54
CA LEU A 36 -5.73 -0.40 1.94
C LEU A 36 -7.05 0.37 1.82
N SER A 37 -7.89 0.04 0.84
CA SER A 37 -9.19 0.71 0.63
C SER A 37 -10.22 0.46 1.72
N LEU A 38 -10.03 -0.59 2.53
CA LEU A 38 -10.91 -0.95 3.64
C LEU A 38 -10.56 -0.21 4.95
N ALA A 39 -9.43 0.50 5.01
CA ALA A 39 -9.01 1.21 6.20
C ALA A 39 -9.81 2.53 6.38
N PRO A 40 -10.13 2.95 7.63
CA PRO A 40 -9.84 2.26 8.89
C PRO A 40 -10.67 0.98 9.08
N TYR A 41 -10.02 -0.12 9.47
CA TYR A 41 -10.62 -1.46 9.48
C TYR A 41 -11.73 -1.65 10.52
N TYR A 42 -11.74 -0.82 11.57
CA TYR A 42 -12.77 -0.88 12.61
C TYR A 42 -14.10 -0.24 12.19
N GLU A 43 -14.15 0.47 11.06
CA GLU A 43 -15.38 1.04 10.51
C GLU A 43 -15.98 0.12 9.44
N ASN A 44 -17.31 0.20 9.24
CA ASN A 44 -18.02 -0.45 8.13
C ASN A 44 -17.74 -1.95 7.95
N GLU A 45 -17.41 -2.66 9.04
CA GLU A 45 -16.99 -4.07 9.01
C GLU A 45 -15.74 -4.36 8.14
N GLY A 46 -14.89 -3.35 7.91
CA GLY A 46 -13.70 -3.46 7.07
C GLY A 46 -12.77 -4.61 7.47
N TRP A 47 -12.60 -4.85 8.77
CA TRP A 47 -11.79 -5.96 9.27
C TRP A 47 -12.33 -7.35 8.88
N ARG A 48 -13.65 -7.55 8.78
CA ARG A 48 -14.24 -8.83 8.34
C ARG A 48 -14.02 -9.07 6.86
N LEU A 49 -14.10 -8.00 6.06
CA LEU A 49 -13.81 -8.05 4.64
C LEU A 49 -12.32 -8.34 4.41
N ALA A 50 -11.44 -7.67 5.15
CA ALA A 50 -9.99 -7.93 5.13
C ALA A 50 -9.67 -9.38 5.53
N GLU A 51 -10.32 -9.91 6.57
CA GLU A 51 -10.19 -11.31 6.97
C GLU A 51 -10.61 -12.27 5.84
N THR A 52 -11.72 -11.97 5.16
CA THR A 52 -12.20 -12.76 4.02
C THR A 52 -11.22 -12.73 2.84
N LEU A 53 -10.72 -11.54 2.47
CA LEU A 53 -9.79 -11.35 1.35
C LEU A 53 -8.46 -12.08 1.55
N THR A 54 -8.04 -12.21 2.81
CA THR A 54 -6.75 -12.83 3.19
C THR A 54 -6.86 -14.33 3.52
N GLY A 55 -8.07 -14.90 3.44
CA GLY A 55 -8.32 -16.31 3.78
C GLY A 55 -8.46 -16.62 5.27
N GLY A 56 -8.44 -15.59 6.13
CA GLY A 56 -8.69 -15.68 7.56
C GLY A 56 -7.57 -16.31 8.42
N GLY A 57 -7.82 -16.36 9.72
CA GLY A 57 -6.95 -17.03 10.69
C GLY A 57 -5.50 -16.52 10.68
N ALA A 58 -4.53 -17.45 10.70
CA ALA A 58 -3.12 -17.09 10.75
C ALA A 58 -2.62 -16.38 9.49
N ALA A 59 -3.17 -16.72 8.31
CA ALA A 59 -2.79 -16.07 7.05
C ALA A 59 -3.14 -14.58 7.07
N HIS A 60 -4.35 -14.25 7.55
CA HIS A 60 -4.78 -12.87 7.77
C HIS A 60 -3.79 -12.09 8.63
N HIS A 61 -3.45 -12.60 9.82
CA HIS A 61 -2.53 -11.89 10.72
C HIS A 61 -1.14 -11.71 10.13
N ILE A 62 -0.61 -12.67 9.37
CA ILE A 62 0.68 -12.53 8.69
C ILE A 62 0.60 -11.44 7.63
N ILE A 63 -0.43 -11.45 6.78
CA ILE A 63 -0.60 -10.48 5.70
C ILE A 63 -0.78 -9.07 6.26
N MET A 64 -1.65 -8.89 7.25
CA MET A 64 -1.86 -7.59 7.87
C MET A 64 -0.59 -7.06 8.56
N SER A 65 0.21 -7.95 9.18
CA SER A 65 1.48 -7.56 9.79
C SER A 65 2.51 -7.12 8.74
N VAL A 66 2.51 -7.72 7.55
CA VAL A 66 3.38 -7.28 6.44
C VAL A 66 3.01 -5.86 5.98
N ILE A 67 1.71 -5.55 5.89
CA ILE A 67 1.23 -4.21 5.52
C ILE A 67 1.61 -3.16 6.57
N ASP A 68 1.51 -3.53 7.85
CA ASP A 68 1.89 -2.68 8.99
C ASP A 68 3.41 -2.45 9.05
N VAL A 69 4.22 -3.50 8.88
CA VAL A 69 5.69 -3.39 8.82
C VAL A 69 6.17 -2.56 7.64
N ALA A 70 5.46 -2.60 6.51
CA ALA A 70 5.71 -1.72 5.36
C ALA A 70 5.29 -0.27 5.60
N GLU A 71 4.77 0.04 6.79
CA GLU A 71 4.29 1.35 7.24
C GLU A 71 3.15 1.89 6.37
N LEU A 72 2.35 1.02 5.76
CA LEU A 72 1.16 1.42 4.99
C LEU A 72 -0.05 1.58 5.90
N THR A 73 -0.10 0.83 7.00
CA THR A 73 -1.08 1.00 8.06
C THR A 73 -0.38 1.16 9.39
N GLU A 74 -1.07 1.78 10.34
CA GLU A 74 -0.69 1.81 11.75
C GLU A 74 -1.78 1.13 12.54
N HIS A 75 -1.42 0.05 13.24
CA HIS A 75 -2.35 -0.62 14.14
C HIS A 75 -2.46 0.11 15.49
N GLY A 76 -3.71 0.27 15.96
CA GLY A 76 -3.98 0.68 17.34
C GLY A 76 -3.78 -0.50 18.30
N SER A 77 -4.86 -0.96 18.93
CA SER A 77 -4.78 -2.09 19.87
C SER A 77 -4.73 -3.48 19.18
N SER A 78 -4.98 -3.55 17.88
CA SER A 78 -4.89 -4.78 17.08
C SER A 78 -4.73 -4.45 15.61
N VAL A 79 -4.19 -5.38 14.81
CA VAL A 79 -4.11 -5.23 13.34
C VAL A 79 -5.47 -5.00 12.68
N ASN A 80 -6.56 -5.50 13.28
CA ASN A 80 -7.93 -5.29 12.81
C ASN A 80 -8.50 -3.92 13.15
N GLY A 81 -7.79 -3.16 13.98
CA GLY A 81 -8.11 -1.78 14.34
C GLY A 81 -7.20 -0.76 13.67
N ALA A 82 -6.49 -1.15 12.60
CA ALA A 82 -5.54 -0.26 11.93
C ALA A 82 -6.20 0.78 11.01
N TRP A 83 -5.47 1.87 10.78
CA TRP A 83 -5.80 2.94 9.83
C TRP A 83 -4.61 3.20 8.89
N LEU A 84 -4.82 3.96 7.81
CA LEU A 84 -3.73 4.29 6.87
C LEU A 84 -2.74 5.29 7.49
N THR A 85 -1.46 5.05 7.28
CA THR A 85 -0.42 6.08 7.46
C THR A 85 -0.47 7.09 6.30
N PRO A 86 0.30 8.20 6.34
CA PRO A 86 0.48 9.05 5.17
C PRO A 86 1.00 8.28 3.93
N LYS A 87 1.97 7.38 4.12
CA LYS A 87 2.51 6.51 3.08
C LYS A 87 1.44 5.57 2.51
N GLY A 88 0.62 4.98 3.36
CA GLY A 88 -0.51 4.13 2.95
C GLY A 88 -1.57 4.88 2.16
N ALA A 89 -1.92 6.09 2.60
CA ALA A 89 -2.87 6.94 1.90
C ALA A 89 -2.34 7.38 0.52
N TRP A 90 -1.07 7.76 0.44
CA TRP A 90 -0.39 8.08 -0.81
C TRP A 90 -0.37 6.86 -1.75
N CYS A 91 0.02 5.69 -1.22
CA CYS A 91 0.07 4.44 -1.97
C CYS A 91 -1.31 4.08 -2.55
N LEU A 92 -2.36 4.09 -1.73
CA LEU A 92 -3.73 3.84 -2.20
C LEU A 92 -4.16 4.83 -3.29
N GLN A 93 -3.84 6.11 -3.15
CA GLN A 93 -4.15 7.11 -4.18
C GLN A 93 -3.42 6.80 -5.49
N ALA A 94 -2.11 6.51 -5.42
CA ALA A 94 -1.29 6.15 -6.57
C ALA A 94 -1.83 4.89 -7.26
N MET A 95 -2.22 3.86 -6.52
CA MET A 95 -2.78 2.61 -7.06
C MET A 95 -4.16 2.76 -7.71
N ARG A 96 -4.87 3.87 -7.46
CA ARG A 96 -6.13 4.19 -8.15
C ARG A 96 -5.91 4.80 -9.53
N THR A 97 -4.71 5.32 -9.81
CA THR A 97 -4.38 5.97 -11.08
C THR A 97 -3.31 5.24 -11.88
N VAL A 98 -2.59 4.31 -11.26
CA VAL A 98 -1.53 3.50 -11.87
C VAL A 98 -1.92 2.02 -11.83
N SER A 99 -1.89 1.37 -12.99
CA SER A 99 -2.07 -0.08 -13.11
C SER A 99 -0.81 -0.85 -12.71
N PHE A 100 -0.94 -2.17 -12.46
CA PHE A 100 0.21 -3.02 -12.19
C PHE A 100 1.22 -3.01 -13.36
N GLU A 101 0.75 -3.06 -14.61
CA GLU A 101 1.60 -3.04 -15.81
C GLU A 101 2.47 -1.79 -15.82
N GLU A 102 1.87 -0.61 -15.62
CA GLU A 102 2.59 0.66 -15.53
C GLU A 102 3.59 0.71 -14.37
N MET A 103 3.23 0.18 -13.20
CA MET A 103 4.12 0.12 -12.04
C MET A 103 5.30 -0.84 -12.26
N SER A 104 5.07 -1.96 -12.95
CA SER A 104 6.07 -3.00 -13.21
C SER A 104 7.19 -2.53 -14.15
N GLU A 105 6.92 -1.50 -14.96
CA GLU A 105 7.92 -0.80 -15.77
C GLU A 105 8.74 0.23 -14.98
N GLY A 106 8.36 0.49 -13.72
CA GLY A 106 9.05 1.41 -12.81
C GLY A 106 10.40 0.89 -12.34
N GLY A 107 11.29 1.82 -12.00
CA GLY A 107 12.57 1.55 -11.36
C GLY A 107 12.56 1.83 -9.87
N LEU A 108 13.74 2.03 -9.29
CA LEU A 108 13.86 2.52 -7.92
C LEU A 108 13.78 4.07 -7.90
N PRO A 109 13.05 4.66 -6.95
CA PRO A 109 12.97 6.10 -6.80
C PRO A 109 14.31 6.68 -6.36
N HIS A 110 14.49 7.99 -6.53
CA HIS A 110 15.69 8.72 -6.08
C HIS A 110 17.05 8.14 -6.53
N GLU A 111 17.13 7.46 -7.67
CA GLU A 111 18.34 6.72 -8.10
C GLU A 111 18.81 5.67 -7.08
N GLY A 112 17.86 5.07 -6.34
CA GLY A 112 18.12 4.08 -5.30
C GLY A 112 18.48 4.65 -3.92
N ARG A 113 18.22 5.94 -3.66
CA ARG A 113 18.34 6.53 -2.32
C ARG A 113 17.05 6.35 -1.53
N ASP A 114 17.14 6.51 -0.21
CA ASP A 114 16.00 6.36 0.69
C ASP A 114 14.93 7.43 0.46
N CYS A 115 13.66 7.03 0.53
CA CYS A 115 12.53 7.94 0.54
C CYS A 115 12.48 8.75 1.84
N THR A 116 11.84 9.92 1.78
CA THR A 116 11.61 10.77 2.96
C THR A 116 10.11 10.99 3.16
N ASP A 117 9.71 11.50 4.33
CA ASP A 117 8.30 11.81 4.61
C ASP A 117 7.65 12.74 3.57
N ALA A 118 8.45 13.60 2.92
CA ALA A 118 7.98 14.50 1.87
C ALA A 118 7.49 13.75 0.62
N CYS A 119 7.99 12.54 0.35
CA CYS A 119 7.56 11.71 -0.78
C CYS A 119 6.10 11.23 -0.63
N TRP A 120 5.62 11.16 0.61
CA TRP A 120 4.31 10.62 0.97
C TRP A 120 3.26 11.70 1.21
N ALA A 121 3.58 12.97 0.91
CA ALA A 121 2.62 14.05 0.98
C ALA A 121 1.56 13.88 -0.11
N LEU A 122 0.28 13.81 0.30
CA LEU A 122 -0.83 13.88 -0.64
C LEU A 122 -0.85 15.27 -1.31
N PRO A 123 -1.18 15.37 -2.61
CA PRO A 123 -1.40 16.67 -3.24
C PRO A 123 -2.48 17.44 -2.47
N THR A 124 -2.22 18.70 -2.12
CA THR A 124 -3.26 19.57 -1.57
C THR A 124 -4.29 19.88 -2.65
N GLU A 125 -5.59 19.92 -2.30
CA GLU A 125 -6.70 20.14 -3.25
C GLU A 125 -6.55 21.44 -4.10
N GLU A 126 -5.72 22.38 -3.68
CA GLU A 126 -5.37 23.60 -4.45
C GLU A 126 -4.56 23.32 -5.73
N ALA A 127 -3.97 22.14 -5.89
CA ALA A 127 -3.24 21.76 -7.11
C ALA A 127 -4.15 21.17 -8.22
N ALA A 128 -5.46 21.05 -7.96
CA ALA A 128 -6.43 20.47 -8.87
C ALA A 128 -7.48 21.48 -9.39
N ALA A 129 -7.29 22.78 -9.13
CA ALA A 129 -8.17 23.87 -9.56
C ALA A 129 -7.56 24.72 -10.68
#